data_AF-A0A7J6C4N3-F1
#
_entry.id   AF-A0A7J6C4N3-F1
#
_cell.length_a   1.000
_cell.length_b   1.000
_cell.length_c   1.000
_cell.angle_alpha   90.00
_cell.angle_beta   90.00
_cell.angle_gamma   90.00
#
_symmetry.space_group_name_H-M   'P 1'
#
loop_
_entity.id
_entity.type
_entity.pdbx_description
1 polymer ?
#
loop_
_entity_poly.entity_id
_entity_poly.type
_entity_poly.pdbx_seq_one_letter_code
_entity_poly.pdbx_strand_id
1 'polypeptide(L)'
;MEDHANITVPHNLIRKAFYNFSALREYSYSYSFVRCGHSPPVLIADGNWKIAFDLPAHLFRRPNLDNISEKDTQVNVRTRWETIEKKMISSGFCDGNTFANPYACPLTYTAFTPWLGNCSRISDIVPKTEVFLSQKDRAFTSSCGLVMDEDTILQVLESKTPKREALVKACKALGVSHVGSTTDLINRLEELLLYKDLYPKMFIKLQKAGVGGVLHMTCTHSVVYYQSALWWQESARDHGDALLSFKHPPTVFVSDIAGRVARHVNNRTNQCFFQPYDGRLCANTTEHIQGAAEKLLEVRFPWVTSVGFSSRTVSANEATNSSDRFSSLHPVTGTSARFSLYDRFHQKNQRRQEELLRSLKLAPHLAALVNSSVAEQLNRELSSSKYSLCQMKDEHYMFSLRLYFHLHNKRINDKYTKTLNMQAKQAVHIGLYGKLTFRSEGSATAVPEVLTSSREPRTDCWGQTNIRARKEIPDFQLQNPPNPQLDHVLDETQSPEEIIGAVGTSVLKRLDLMSLGLNQEVEATVVNCCLSQLSIISGQKGKDVHAVNSYAVATWQPPLNCDPFLSLPADASSKDCIIFPLCKSSHWTVCVLLPKLKRIHILRMFLHSQHLWIAVYSC
;
A
#
# COMPACT_ATOMS: atom_id res chain seq x y z
N MET A 1 -27.31 -6.59 8.41
CA MET A 1 -27.41 -5.95 9.74
C MET A 1 -27.23 -4.46 9.54
N GLU A 2 -28.22 -3.88 8.89
CA GLU A 2 -28.65 -2.50 9.08
C GLU A 2 -29.79 -2.62 10.08
N ASP A 3 -29.67 -1.97 11.24
CA ASP A 3 -30.79 -1.38 11.98
C ASP A 3 -30.32 -0.88 13.36
N HIS A 4 -30.90 0.25 13.76
CA HIS A 4 -30.82 0.97 15.06
C HIS A 4 -30.08 2.32 15.12
N ALA A 5 -29.75 2.94 13.97
CA ALA A 5 -29.63 4.40 13.89
C ALA A 5 -29.93 4.83 12.46
N ASN A 6 -30.95 5.68 12.27
CA ASN A 6 -31.35 6.22 10.96
C ASN A 6 -30.34 7.26 10.43
N ILE A 7 -29.05 6.94 10.48
CA ILE A 7 -27.95 7.76 9.96
C ILE A 7 -27.34 6.98 8.79
N THR A 8 -27.83 7.26 7.58
CA THR A 8 -27.23 6.77 6.34
C THR A 8 -25.94 7.55 6.07
N VAL A 9 -24.83 7.06 6.60
CA VAL A 9 -23.50 7.63 6.30
C VAL A 9 -23.13 7.29 4.85
N PRO A 10 -22.88 8.27 3.96
CA PRO A 10 -22.53 7.98 2.58
C PRO A 10 -21.25 7.14 2.50
N HIS A 11 -21.25 6.06 1.70
CA HIS A 11 -20.10 5.16 1.54
C HIS A 11 -18.82 5.90 1.13
N ASN A 12 -18.96 6.96 0.34
CA ASN A 12 -17.84 7.83 -0.04
C ASN A 12 -17.21 8.57 1.14
N LEU A 13 -18.00 8.97 2.13
CA LEU A 13 -17.50 9.64 3.34
C LEU A 13 -16.69 8.66 4.19
N ILE A 14 -17.19 7.43 4.37
CA ILE A 14 -16.48 6.35 5.08
C ILE A 14 -15.14 6.04 4.38
N ARG A 15 -15.17 5.90 3.05
CA ARG A 15 -13.97 5.63 2.25
C ARG A 15 -12.93 6.74 2.36
N LYS A 16 -13.35 8.00 2.32
CA LYS A 16 -12.45 9.16 2.50
C LYS A 16 -11.85 9.20 3.91
N ALA A 17 -12.68 9.00 4.93
CA ALA A 17 -12.22 8.93 6.32
C ALA A 17 -11.18 7.81 6.52
N PHE A 18 -11.41 6.64 5.92
CA PHE A 18 -10.46 5.53 5.95
C PHE A 18 -9.11 5.89 5.31
N TYR A 19 -9.11 6.52 4.13
CA TYR A 19 -7.86 6.91 3.47
C TYR A 19 -7.13 8.02 4.22
N ASN A 20 -7.86 8.99 4.76
CA ASN A 20 -7.28 10.04 5.59
C ASN A 20 -6.63 9.46 6.86
N PHE A 21 -7.35 8.60 7.59
CA PHE A 21 -6.83 7.88 8.75
C PHE A 21 -5.61 7.03 8.40
N SER A 22 -5.70 6.28 7.29
CA SER A 22 -4.60 5.42 6.86
C SER A 22 -3.37 6.22 6.43
N ALA A 23 -3.55 7.36 5.77
CA ALA A 23 -2.43 8.20 5.35
C ALA A 23 -1.78 8.94 6.54
N LEU A 24 -2.55 9.27 7.58
CA LEU A 24 -2.03 9.84 8.84
C LEU A 24 -1.32 8.81 9.72
N ARG A 25 -1.56 7.51 9.49
CA ARG A 25 -0.94 6.46 10.27
C ARG A 25 0.48 6.18 9.77
N GLU A 26 1.41 6.13 10.70
CA GLU A 26 2.78 5.74 10.40
C GLU A 26 2.86 4.22 10.13
N TYR A 27 3.11 3.87 8.87
CA TYR A 27 3.39 2.51 8.43
C TYR A 27 4.86 2.41 8.00
N SER A 28 5.54 1.34 8.41
CA SER A 28 6.98 1.16 8.08
C SER A 28 7.23 0.87 6.60
N TYR A 29 6.24 0.31 5.89
CA TYR A 29 6.32 -0.08 4.49
C TYR A 29 7.65 -0.78 4.08
N SER A 30 8.21 -1.60 4.98
CA SER A 30 9.56 -2.17 4.83
C SER A 30 9.70 -3.20 3.70
N TYR A 31 8.60 -3.88 3.31
CA TYR A 31 8.56 -4.84 2.20
C TYR A 31 9.73 -5.84 2.23
N SER A 32 9.96 -6.40 3.41
CA SER A 32 10.99 -7.42 3.67
C SER A 32 10.46 -8.49 4.61
N PHE A 33 10.93 -9.71 4.43
CA PHE A 33 10.59 -10.82 5.32
C PHE A 33 11.69 -11.03 6.34
N VAL A 34 11.34 -11.08 7.62
CA VAL A 34 12.31 -11.24 8.72
C VAL A 34 13.11 -12.55 8.68
N ARG A 35 12.70 -13.56 7.89
CA ARG A 35 13.51 -14.78 7.65
C ARG A 35 14.47 -14.63 6.47
N CYS A 36 14.01 -14.00 5.39
CA CYS A 36 14.79 -13.85 4.16
C CYS A 36 15.73 -12.64 4.20
N GLY A 37 15.43 -11.63 5.02
CA GLY A 37 16.13 -10.36 5.09
C GLY A 37 15.69 -9.39 4.00
N HIS A 38 16.54 -8.40 3.73
CA HIS A 38 16.31 -7.39 2.69
C HIS A 38 16.61 -7.88 1.26
N SER A 39 17.35 -8.98 1.13
CA SER A 39 17.82 -9.50 -0.17
C SER A 39 17.37 -10.95 -0.36
N PRO A 40 16.13 -11.17 -0.84
CA PRO A 40 15.60 -12.51 -1.04
C PRO A 40 16.33 -13.18 -2.22
N PRO A 41 16.86 -14.40 -2.05
CA PRO A 41 17.62 -15.07 -3.11
C PRO A 41 16.75 -15.61 -4.23
N VAL A 42 15.46 -15.85 -3.96
CA VAL A 42 14.47 -16.29 -4.93
C VAL A 42 13.31 -15.31 -4.91
N LEU A 43 12.96 -14.80 -6.09
CA LEU A 43 11.76 -14.00 -6.32
C LEU A 43 10.88 -14.66 -7.38
N ILE A 44 9.58 -14.71 -7.10
CA ILE A 44 8.53 -15.24 -7.95
C ILE A 44 7.66 -14.04 -8.33
N ALA A 45 7.62 -13.73 -9.63
CA ALA A 45 6.87 -12.61 -10.16
C ALA A 45 5.60 -13.10 -10.85
N ASP A 46 4.49 -12.44 -10.53
CA ASP A 46 3.18 -12.73 -11.10
C ASP A 46 2.40 -11.43 -11.33
N GLY A 47 1.62 -11.39 -12.40
CA GLY A 47 0.86 -10.23 -12.84
C GLY A 47 -0.64 -10.49 -12.83
N ASN A 48 -1.39 -9.62 -12.14
CA ASN A 48 -2.84 -9.70 -12.09
C ASN A 48 -3.50 -8.62 -12.93
N TRP A 49 -3.76 -8.95 -14.20
CA TRP A 49 -4.45 -8.09 -15.15
C TRP A 49 -5.97 -8.01 -14.94
N LYS A 50 -6.55 -8.85 -14.06
CA LYS A 50 -8.00 -8.82 -13.78
C LYS A 50 -8.41 -7.66 -12.88
N ILE A 51 -7.43 -7.01 -12.26
CA ILE A 51 -7.61 -5.87 -11.35
C ILE A 51 -7.05 -4.64 -12.05
N ALA A 52 -7.82 -4.19 -13.02
CA ALA A 52 -7.54 -3.03 -13.85
C ALA A 52 -8.64 -2.00 -13.57
N PHE A 53 -8.28 -0.74 -13.37
CA PHE A 53 -9.26 0.32 -13.17
C PHE A 53 -9.35 1.17 -14.45
N ASP A 54 -10.53 1.74 -14.70
CA ASP A 54 -10.77 2.48 -15.93
C ASP A 54 -10.20 3.89 -15.83
N LEU A 55 -9.23 4.22 -16.69
CA LEU A 55 -8.67 5.56 -16.81
C LEU A 55 -8.54 5.92 -18.29
N PRO A 56 -9.29 6.93 -18.78
CA PRO A 56 -9.26 7.29 -20.19
C PRO A 56 -7.86 7.68 -20.66
N ALA A 57 -7.40 7.03 -21.74
CA ALA A 57 -6.04 7.22 -22.27
C ALA A 57 -5.72 8.65 -22.73
N HIS A 58 -6.73 9.50 -22.98
CA HIS A 58 -6.56 10.90 -23.36
C HIS A 58 -6.24 11.82 -22.17
N LEU A 59 -6.46 11.38 -20.92
CA LEU A 59 -6.10 12.15 -19.72
C LEU A 59 -4.58 12.15 -19.45
N PHE A 60 -3.82 11.38 -20.21
CA PHE A 60 -2.36 11.28 -20.09
C PHE A 60 -1.67 12.33 -20.92
N ARG A 61 -0.80 13.09 -20.27
CA ARG A 61 0.20 13.88 -21.00
C ARG A 61 1.28 12.94 -21.52
N ARG A 62 1.31 12.76 -22.84
CA ARG A 62 2.37 11.99 -23.50
C ARG A 62 3.60 12.87 -23.73
N PRO A 63 4.78 12.49 -23.21
CA PRO A 63 6.01 13.14 -23.64
C PRO A 63 6.22 12.86 -25.13
N ASN A 64 6.70 13.87 -25.87
CA ASN A 64 7.06 13.69 -27.27
C ASN A 64 8.25 12.72 -27.35
N LEU A 65 8.22 11.79 -28.31
CA LEU A 65 9.22 10.74 -28.50
C LEU A 65 10.63 11.31 -28.69
N ASP A 66 10.73 12.45 -29.38
CA ASP A 66 11.99 13.12 -29.65
C ASP A 66 12.57 13.84 -28.41
N ASN A 67 11.75 13.99 -27.35
CA ASN A 67 12.07 14.75 -26.14
C ASN A 67 11.96 13.91 -24.85
N ILE A 68 12.01 12.57 -24.94
CA ILE A 68 11.99 11.71 -23.75
C ILE A 68 13.26 11.96 -22.93
N SER A 69 13.08 12.45 -21.71
CA SER A 69 14.17 12.71 -20.77
C SER A 69 14.31 11.59 -19.74
N GLU A 70 15.40 11.61 -18.97
CA GLU A 70 15.55 10.71 -17.81
C GLU A 70 14.41 10.85 -16.80
N LYS A 71 13.80 12.04 -16.69
CA LYS A 71 12.66 12.31 -15.79
C LYS A 71 11.38 11.57 -16.19
N ASP A 72 11.28 11.13 -17.45
CA ASP A 72 10.13 10.38 -17.97
C ASP A 72 10.31 8.85 -17.84
N THR A 73 11.56 8.42 -17.60
CA THR A 73 11.96 6.99 -17.56
C THR A 73 12.41 6.54 -16.19
N GLN A 74 12.46 7.46 -15.22
CA GLN A 74 12.80 7.21 -13.83
C GLN A 74 11.79 7.89 -12.91
N VAL A 75 11.63 7.36 -11.70
CA VAL A 75 10.73 7.91 -10.71
C VAL A 75 11.37 7.89 -9.33
N ASN A 76 11.25 9.00 -8.60
CA ASN A 76 11.62 9.06 -7.19
C ASN A 76 10.48 8.46 -6.37
N VAL A 77 10.67 7.22 -5.91
CA VAL A 77 9.70 6.44 -5.14
C VAL A 77 9.30 7.17 -3.87
N ARG A 78 10.27 7.68 -3.10
CA ARG A 78 10.00 8.34 -1.82
C ARG A 78 9.13 9.58 -2.02
N THR A 79 9.61 10.53 -2.82
CA THR A 79 8.92 11.81 -3.01
C THR A 79 7.53 11.61 -3.60
N ARG A 80 7.36 10.66 -4.52
CA ARG A 80 6.07 10.45 -5.16
C ARG A 80 5.04 9.82 -4.21
N TRP A 81 5.45 8.86 -3.40
CA TRP A 81 4.57 8.28 -2.38
C TRP A 81 4.25 9.25 -1.24
N GLU A 82 5.22 10.07 -0.79
CA GLU A 82 4.95 11.18 0.14
C GLU A 82 3.94 12.17 -0.44
N THR A 83 4.02 12.46 -1.74
CA THR A 83 3.05 13.33 -2.42
C THR A 83 1.65 12.69 -2.44
N ILE A 84 1.54 11.38 -2.73
CA ILE A 84 0.27 10.65 -2.68
C ILE A 84 -0.33 10.70 -1.27
N GLU A 85 0.47 10.45 -0.23
CA GLU A 85 0.02 10.51 1.17
C GLU A 85 -0.45 11.92 1.54
N LYS A 86 0.34 12.95 1.24
CA LYS A 86 -0.05 14.35 1.47
C LYS A 86 -1.34 14.71 0.74
N LYS A 87 -1.54 14.19 -0.48
CA LYS A 87 -2.79 14.37 -1.24
C LYS A 87 -3.99 13.68 -0.58
N MET A 88 -3.80 12.48 -0.01
CA MET A 88 -4.84 11.77 0.76
C MET A 88 -5.18 12.46 2.08
N ILE A 89 -4.18 13.08 2.72
CA ILE A 89 -4.40 13.85 3.94
C ILE A 89 -5.16 15.14 3.60
N SER A 90 -4.68 15.90 2.61
CA SER A 90 -5.28 17.19 2.23
C SER A 90 -6.69 17.05 1.66
N SER A 91 -7.04 15.94 0.99
CA SER A 91 -8.41 15.73 0.51
C SER A 91 -9.45 15.74 1.63
N GLY A 92 -9.07 15.33 2.85
CA GLY A 92 -9.93 15.41 4.03
C GLY A 92 -10.22 16.85 4.51
N PHE A 93 -9.40 17.83 4.08
CA PHE A 93 -9.52 19.25 4.47
C PHE A 93 -10.01 20.15 3.31
N CYS A 94 -9.71 19.77 2.06
CA CYS A 94 -10.04 20.56 0.88
C CYS A 94 -11.41 20.20 0.28
N ASP A 95 -11.92 18.98 0.49
CA ASP A 95 -13.19 18.55 -0.09
C ASP A 95 -14.38 19.31 0.56
N GLY A 96 -15.08 20.11 -0.25
CA GLY A 96 -16.21 20.94 0.19
C GLY A 96 -15.88 22.43 0.35
N ASN A 97 -14.60 22.82 0.20
CA ASN A 97 -14.13 24.20 0.21
C ASN A 97 -13.78 24.67 -1.23
N THR A 98 -13.70 25.98 -1.46
CA THR A 98 -13.31 26.60 -2.75
C THR A 98 -11.84 26.39 -3.14
N PHE A 99 -11.01 25.81 -2.26
CA PHE A 99 -9.58 25.66 -2.47
C PHE A 99 -9.22 24.32 -3.11
N ALA A 100 -8.48 24.36 -4.22
CA ALA A 100 -7.93 23.17 -4.86
C ALA A 100 -6.86 22.51 -4.00
N ASN A 101 -6.75 21.18 -4.07
CA ASN A 101 -5.76 20.40 -3.33
C ASN A 101 -4.33 20.77 -3.80
N PRO A 102 -3.45 21.32 -2.94
CA PRO A 102 -2.13 21.80 -3.33
C PRO A 102 -1.16 20.68 -3.73
N TYR A 103 -1.46 19.43 -3.36
CA TYR A 103 -0.67 18.25 -3.71
C TYR A 103 -1.23 17.51 -4.93
N ALA A 104 -2.24 18.06 -5.61
CA ALA A 104 -2.71 17.51 -6.87
C ALA A 104 -1.62 17.66 -7.93
N CYS A 105 -1.17 16.53 -8.48
CA CYS A 105 -0.23 16.48 -9.58
C CYS A 105 -0.94 16.00 -10.85
N PRO A 106 -0.59 16.52 -12.04
CA PRO A 106 -1.06 15.96 -13.30
C PRO A 106 -0.71 14.47 -13.44
N LEU A 107 -1.54 13.80 -14.20
CA LEU A 107 -1.44 12.38 -14.50
C LEU A 107 -0.40 12.17 -15.61
N THR A 108 0.78 11.69 -15.22
CA THR A 108 1.94 11.42 -16.09
C THR A 108 2.31 9.93 -16.07
N TYR A 109 3.20 9.48 -16.95
CA TYR A 109 3.69 8.09 -16.97
C TYR A 109 4.38 7.66 -15.65
N THR A 110 4.93 8.60 -14.91
CA THR A 110 5.56 8.37 -13.61
C THR A 110 4.55 8.33 -12.45
N ALA A 111 3.25 8.60 -12.71
CA ALA A 111 2.23 8.62 -11.66
C ALA A 111 2.04 7.26 -10.97
N PHE A 112 2.20 6.16 -11.71
CA PHE A 112 2.08 4.79 -11.21
C PHE A 112 3.42 4.29 -10.68
N THR A 113 3.83 4.90 -9.58
CA THR A 113 5.14 4.61 -8.96
C THR A 113 5.13 3.25 -8.27
N PRO A 114 6.11 2.38 -8.54
CA PRO A 114 6.22 1.12 -7.82
C PRO A 114 6.54 1.36 -6.35
N TRP A 115 6.42 0.30 -5.53
CA TRP A 115 6.95 0.32 -4.17
C TRP A 115 7.91 -0.85 -3.95
N LEU A 116 9.08 -0.52 -3.41
CA LEU A 116 10.09 -1.43 -2.90
C LEU A 116 10.64 -0.86 -1.59
N GLY A 117 10.87 -1.72 -0.60
CA GLY A 117 11.41 -1.32 0.69
C GLY A 117 12.74 -0.55 0.59
N ASN A 118 12.96 0.42 1.48
CA ASN A 118 14.16 1.26 1.48
C ASN A 118 15.47 0.46 1.61
N CYS A 119 15.48 -0.59 2.42
CA CYS A 119 16.66 -1.45 2.59
C CYS A 119 16.86 -2.42 1.42
N SER A 120 15.82 -2.68 0.63
CA SER A 120 15.84 -3.62 -0.50
C SER A 120 16.14 -2.93 -1.83
N ARG A 121 15.82 -1.63 -1.95
CA ARG A 121 16.02 -0.82 -3.16
C ARG A 121 17.43 -0.27 -3.28
N ILE A 122 17.91 -0.14 -4.51
CA ILE A 122 19.24 0.42 -4.79
C ILE A 122 19.33 1.91 -4.43
N SER A 123 18.27 2.66 -4.73
CA SER A 123 18.15 4.09 -4.43
C SER A 123 16.68 4.50 -4.40
N ASP A 124 16.40 5.74 -4.00
CA ASP A 124 15.05 6.30 -4.07
C ASP A 124 14.58 6.57 -5.51
N ILE A 125 15.51 6.65 -6.46
CA ILE A 125 15.23 6.80 -7.90
C ILE A 125 15.32 5.43 -8.55
N VAL A 126 14.22 5.00 -9.18
CA VAL A 126 14.11 3.69 -9.83
C VAL A 126 13.65 3.83 -11.27
N PRO A 127 14.04 2.91 -12.17
CA PRO A 127 13.56 2.94 -13.54
C PRO A 127 12.05 2.67 -13.61
N LYS A 128 11.36 3.43 -14.46
CA LYS A 128 9.95 3.26 -14.83
C LYS A 128 9.81 3.59 -16.30
N THR A 129 10.03 2.59 -17.14
CA THR A 129 10.24 2.77 -18.57
C THR A 129 9.02 2.42 -19.43
N GLU A 130 7.86 2.24 -18.81
CA GLU A 130 6.58 1.93 -19.46
C GLU A 130 6.16 2.95 -20.53
N VAL A 131 6.68 4.17 -20.48
CA VAL A 131 6.54 5.17 -21.55
C VAL A 131 6.95 4.61 -22.92
N PHE A 132 7.96 3.74 -22.96
CA PHE A 132 8.40 3.11 -24.20
C PHE A 132 7.50 1.97 -24.70
N LEU A 133 6.54 1.49 -23.89
CA LEU A 133 5.53 0.53 -24.38
C LEU A 133 4.51 1.21 -25.30
N SER A 134 4.31 2.51 -25.14
CA SER A 134 3.48 3.31 -26.05
C SER A 134 4.03 3.36 -27.49
N GLN A 135 5.31 3.00 -27.69
CA GLN A 135 6.01 3.02 -28.98
C GLN A 135 5.66 1.87 -29.92
N LYS A 136 4.88 0.87 -29.47
CA LYS A 136 4.25 -0.05 -30.41
C LYS A 136 2.93 0.56 -30.90
N ASP A 137 3.04 1.67 -31.61
CA ASP A 137 2.40 1.64 -32.92
C ASP A 137 2.96 0.40 -33.57
N ARG A 138 2.17 -0.67 -33.59
CA ARG A 138 2.37 -1.65 -34.64
C ARG A 138 2.44 -0.77 -35.88
N ALA A 139 3.59 -0.76 -36.54
CA ALA A 139 3.61 -0.76 -37.98
C ALA A 139 2.69 -1.93 -38.35
N PHE A 140 1.39 -1.64 -38.36
CA PHE A 140 0.38 -2.44 -38.99
C PHE A 140 0.89 -2.41 -40.41
N THR A 141 1.52 -3.50 -40.81
CA THR A 141 1.38 -3.99 -42.16
C THR A 141 -0.09 -3.80 -42.52
N SER A 142 -0.34 -2.70 -43.23
CA SER A 142 -1.52 -2.35 -43.98
C SER A 142 -2.78 -3.15 -43.62
N SER A 143 -3.63 -2.60 -42.75
CA SER A 143 -5.09 -2.61 -42.95
C SER A 143 -5.81 -1.74 -41.91
N CYS A 144 -6.07 -0.50 -42.32
CA CYS A 144 -7.14 0.42 -41.89
C CYS A 144 -7.36 0.66 -40.38
N GLY A 145 -6.76 1.75 -39.87
CA GLY A 145 -7.01 2.30 -38.53
C GLY A 145 -8.26 3.17 -38.47
N LEU A 146 -9.41 2.56 -38.15
CA LEU A 146 -10.60 3.28 -37.72
C LEU A 146 -11.12 2.61 -36.44
N VAL A 147 -11.03 3.32 -35.32
CA VAL A 147 -11.66 2.92 -34.05
C VAL A 147 -13.14 3.29 -34.17
N MET A 148 -14.04 2.34 -33.90
CA MET A 148 -15.49 2.52 -33.96
C MET A 148 -16.12 1.83 -32.75
N ASP A 149 -17.03 2.51 -32.05
CA ASP A 149 -17.73 2.01 -30.86
C ASP A 149 -19.09 1.37 -31.20
N GLU A 150 -19.70 0.68 -30.22
CA GLU A 150 -20.99 -0.03 -30.36
C GLU A 150 -22.12 0.94 -30.76
N ASP A 151 -22.13 2.13 -30.16
CA ASP A 151 -23.14 3.16 -30.42
C ASP A 151 -23.07 3.70 -31.86
N THR A 152 -21.88 3.85 -32.43
CA THR A 152 -21.72 4.25 -33.85
C THR A 152 -22.23 3.16 -34.80
N ILE A 153 -22.09 1.88 -34.45
CA ILE A 153 -22.60 0.77 -35.26
C ILE A 153 -24.13 0.77 -35.24
N LEU A 154 -24.72 0.93 -34.05
CA LEU A 154 -26.16 1.03 -33.89
C LEU A 154 -26.73 2.24 -34.64
N GLN A 155 -26.08 3.41 -34.57
CA GLN A 155 -26.49 4.59 -35.34
C GLN A 155 -26.43 4.38 -36.86
N VAL A 156 -25.43 3.64 -37.36
CA VAL A 156 -25.35 3.31 -38.79
C VAL A 156 -26.48 2.35 -39.17
N LEU A 157 -26.78 1.34 -38.36
CA LEU A 157 -27.82 0.34 -38.63
C LEU A 157 -29.25 0.89 -38.47
N GLU A 158 -29.50 1.77 -37.49
CA GLU A 158 -30.81 2.38 -37.21
C GLU A 158 -31.18 3.50 -38.19
N SER A 159 -30.23 3.93 -39.04
CA SER A 159 -30.52 4.89 -40.09
C SER A 159 -31.48 4.28 -41.12
N LYS A 160 -32.57 4.99 -41.46
CA LYS A 160 -33.63 4.50 -42.37
C LYS A 160 -33.11 3.98 -43.72
N THR A 161 -31.95 4.46 -44.17
CA THR A 161 -31.22 3.98 -45.35
C THR A 161 -29.71 4.11 -45.11
N PRO A 162 -29.04 3.05 -44.61
CA PRO A 162 -27.63 3.12 -44.30
C PRO A 162 -26.80 3.31 -45.57
N LYS A 163 -25.98 4.37 -45.58
CA LYS A 163 -25.06 4.61 -46.69
C LYS A 163 -24.05 3.48 -46.78
N ARG A 164 -23.89 2.89 -47.96
CA ARG A 164 -22.93 1.80 -48.22
C ARG A 164 -21.50 2.15 -47.78
N GLU A 165 -21.10 3.41 -47.93
CA GLU A 165 -19.81 3.93 -47.48
C GLU A 165 -19.62 3.80 -45.96
N ALA A 166 -20.66 4.10 -45.18
CA ALA A 166 -20.64 3.99 -43.72
C ALA A 166 -20.57 2.51 -43.28
N LEU A 167 -21.31 1.63 -43.96
CA LEU A 167 -21.27 0.19 -43.71
C LEU A 167 -19.91 -0.44 -44.07
N VAL A 168 -19.32 -0.03 -45.19
CA VAL A 168 -17.96 -0.47 -45.58
C VAL A 168 -16.92 0.04 -44.59
N LYS A 169 -17.06 1.29 -44.11
CA LYS A 169 -16.21 1.86 -43.07
C LYS A 169 -16.32 1.08 -41.77
N ALA A 170 -17.54 0.70 -41.39
CA ALA A 170 -17.83 -0.11 -40.21
C ALA A 170 -17.22 -1.51 -40.29
N CYS A 171 -17.42 -2.21 -41.41
CA CYS A 171 -16.83 -3.54 -41.64
C CYS A 171 -15.28 -3.50 -41.66
N LYS A 172 -14.68 -2.47 -42.29
CA LYS A 172 -13.22 -2.27 -42.27
C LYS A 172 -12.69 -2.01 -40.87
N ALA A 173 -13.36 -1.15 -40.10
CA ALA A 173 -12.99 -0.84 -38.71
C ALA A 173 -13.04 -2.09 -37.81
N LEU A 174 -14.03 -2.97 -38.04
CA LEU A 174 -14.20 -4.21 -37.30
C LEU A 174 -13.34 -5.37 -37.80
N GLY A 175 -12.61 -5.19 -38.90
CA GLY A 175 -11.75 -6.22 -39.48
C GLY A 175 -12.52 -7.40 -40.10
N VAL A 176 -13.78 -7.18 -40.49
CA VAL A 176 -14.61 -8.17 -41.18
C VAL A 176 -14.70 -7.85 -42.69
N SER A 177 -15.09 -8.84 -43.49
CA SER A 177 -15.17 -8.65 -44.95
C SER A 177 -16.12 -7.50 -45.30
N HIS A 178 -15.60 -6.55 -46.08
CA HIS A 178 -16.32 -5.38 -46.58
C HIS A 178 -16.83 -5.58 -48.02
N VAL A 179 -16.78 -6.81 -48.51
CA VAL A 179 -17.25 -7.21 -49.84
C VAL A 179 -18.67 -7.78 -49.72
N GLY A 180 -19.56 -7.36 -50.61
CA GLY A 180 -20.96 -7.79 -50.66
C GLY A 180 -21.95 -6.70 -51.07
N SER A 181 -23.23 -7.06 -51.11
CA SER A 181 -24.36 -6.12 -51.22
C SER A 181 -24.53 -5.32 -49.91
N THR A 182 -25.33 -4.25 -49.94
CA THR A 182 -25.64 -3.47 -48.73
C THR A 182 -26.29 -4.34 -47.65
N THR A 183 -27.19 -5.25 -48.06
CA THR A 183 -27.85 -6.22 -47.19
C THR A 183 -26.87 -7.20 -46.56
N ASP A 184 -25.86 -7.68 -47.31
CA ASP A 184 -24.83 -8.57 -46.77
C ASP A 184 -23.98 -7.88 -45.70
N LEU A 185 -23.73 -6.57 -45.84
CA LEU A 185 -22.99 -5.78 -44.86
C LEU A 185 -23.84 -5.54 -43.59
N ILE A 186 -25.13 -5.27 -43.75
CA ILE A 186 -26.07 -5.09 -42.62
C ILE A 186 -26.20 -6.39 -41.84
N ASN A 187 -26.54 -7.51 -42.49
CA ASN A 187 -26.71 -8.81 -41.84
C ASN A 187 -25.45 -9.23 -41.09
N ARG A 188 -24.26 -8.97 -41.64
CA ARG A 188 -22.98 -9.29 -40.99
C ARG A 188 -22.73 -8.44 -39.74
N LEU A 189 -23.12 -7.17 -39.75
CA LEU A 189 -23.02 -6.30 -38.58
C LEU A 189 -24.07 -6.67 -37.52
N GLU A 190 -25.28 -7.03 -37.92
CA GLU A 190 -26.35 -7.51 -37.01
C GLU A 190 -26.01 -8.86 -36.39
N GLU A 191 -25.47 -9.82 -37.16
CA GLU A 191 -24.97 -11.09 -36.63
C GLU A 191 -23.87 -10.88 -35.58
N LEU A 192 -22.97 -9.90 -35.78
CA LEU A 192 -21.94 -9.56 -34.80
C LEU A 192 -22.53 -8.98 -33.50
N LEU A 193 -23.68 -8.31 -33.57
CA LEU A 193 -24.41 -7.81 -32.39
C LEU A 193 -25.19 -8.93 -31.69
N LEU A 194 -25.70 -9.90 -32.45
CA LEU A 194 -26.47 -11.04 -31.94
C LEU A 194 -25.60 -12.11 -31.25
N TYR A 195 -24.34 -12.28 -31.67
CA TYR A 195 -23.45 -13.33 -31.14
C TYR A 195 -22.30 -12.79 -30.27
N LYS A 196 -22.64 -12.09 -29.17
CA LYS A 196 -21.67 -11.58 -28.16
C LYS A 196 -20.71 -12.65 -27.60
N ASP A 197 -21.16 -13.91 -27.54
CA ASP A 197 -20.40 -15.03 -26.96
C ASP A 197 -19.42 -15.72 -27.94
N LEU A 198 -19.60 -15.57 -29.27
CA LEU A 198 -18.76 -16.21 -30.29
C LEU A 198 -17.54 -15.38 -30.70
N TYR A 199 -17.57 -14.05 -30.50
CA TYR A 199 -16.46 -13.14 -30.84
C TYR A 199 -15.89 -12.33 -29.65
N PRO A 200 -15.55 -12.97 -28.51
CA PRO A 200 -15.07 -12.26 -27.32
C PRO A 200 -13.76 -11.50 -27.55
N LYS A 201 -12.90 -11.96 -28.48
CA LYS A 201 -11.59 -11.35 -28.74
C LYS A 201 -11.66 -9.96 -29.38
N MET A 202 -12.76 -9.62 -30.06
CA MET A 202 -12.95 -8.29 -30.69
C MET A 202 -13.46 -7.26 -29.69
N PHE A 203 -14.41 -7.60 -28.83
CA PHE A 203 -14.85 -6.72 -27.75
C PHE A 203 -13.82 -6.59 -26.62
N ILE A 204 -13.00 -7.63 -26.38
CA ILE A 204 -11.82 -7.53 -25.50
C ILE A 204 -10.81 -6.48 -26.01
N LYS A 205 -10.75 -6.17 -27.32
CA LYS A 205 -9.89 -5.08 -27.81
C LYS A 205 -10.48 -3.69 -27.53
N LEU A 206 -11.80 -3.56 -27.54
CA LEU A 206 -12.51 -2.30 -27.19
C LEU A 206 -12.46 -2.03 -25.68
N GLN A 207 -12.47 -3.06 -24.83
CA GLN A 207 -12.24 -2.94 -23.38
C GLN A 207 -10.76 -2.74 -22.99
N LYS A 208 -9.80 -2.90 -23.90
CA LYS A 208 -8.35 -2.88 -23.63
C LYS A 208 -7.67 -1.52 -23.80
N ALA A 209 -8.41 -0.44 -23.57
CA ALA A 209 -7.84 0.89 -23.36
C ALA A 209 -7.90 1.34 -21.88
N GLY A 210 -8.22 0.41 -20.96
CA GLY A 210 -8.11 0.59 -19.51
C GLY A 210 -6.72 0.19 -18.98
N VAL A 211 -6.34 0.79 -17.85
CA VAL A 211 -5.00 0.72 -17.24
C VAL A 211 -4.69 -0.69 -16.76
N GLY A 212 -3.49 -1.15 -17.07
CA GLY A 212 -2.99 -2.48 -16.74
C GLY A 212 -3.04 -2.84 -15.25
N GLY A 213 -2.99 -4.14 -15.00
CA GLY A 213 -3.14 -4.73 -13.67
C GLY A 213 -2.04 -4.40 -12.66
N VAL A 214 -1.80 -5.32 -11.74
CA VAL A 214 -0.71 -5.20 -10.76
C VAL A 214 0.35 -6.27 -11.00
N LEU A 215 1.61 -5.86 -11.12
CA LEU A 215 2.77 -6.75 -11.05
C LEU A 215 3.27 -6.77 -9.61
N HIS A 216 3.44 -7.95 -9.03
CA HIS A 216 4.07 -8.11 -7.73
C HIS A 216 5.15 -9.19 -7.77
N MET A 217 6.14 -9.07 -6.88
CA MET A 217 7.20 -10.06 -6.72
C MET A 217 7.27 -10.52 -5.28
N THR A 218 7.18 -11.84 -5.08
CA THR A 218 7.15 -12.48 -3.78
C THR A 218 8.34 -13.39 -3.56
N CYS A 219 8.77 -13.56 -2.30
CA CYS A 219 9.73 -14.62 -1.97
C CYS A 219 9.03 -15.98 -1.85
N THR A 220 9.79 -17.05 -1.65
CA THR A 220 9.23 -18.41 -1.42
C THR A 220 8.34 -18.54 -0.18
N HIS A 221 8.33 -17.54 0.71
CA HIS A 221 7.45 -17.44 1.87
C HIS A 221 6.26 -16.50 1.66
N SER A 222 6.01 -16.10 0.42
CA SER A 222 4.84 -15.32 0.01
C SER A 222 4.80 -13.88 0.52
N VAL A 223 5.93 -13.37 1.00
CA VAL A 223 6.09 -11.94 1.32
C VAL A 223 6.42 -11.19 0.05
N VAL A 224 5.71 -10.10 -0.18
CA VAL A 224 5.86 -9.22 -1.34
C VAL A 224 7.03 -8.27 -1.11
N TYR A 225 7.99 -8.26 -2.02
CA TYR A 225 9.12 -7.33 -2.00
C TYR A 225 8.89 -6.13 -2.92
N TYR A 226 8.25 -6.37 -4.07
CA TYR A 226 7.96 -5.37 -5.08
C TYR A 226 6.49 -5.39 -5.46
N GLN A 227 5.92 -4.20 -5.66
CA GLN A 227 4.65 -4.04 -6.36
C GLN A 227 4.69 -2.87 -7.33
N SER A 228 3.99 -2.98 -8.44
CA SER A 228 3.73 -1.88 -9.37
C SER A 228 2.36 -2.05 -9.98
N ALA A 229 1.52 -1.01 -9.92
CA ALA A 229 0.45 -0.89 -10.89
C ALA A 229 1.05 -0.66 -12.28
N LEU A 230 0.44 -1.28 -13.28
CA LEU A 230 0.91 -1.30 -14.66
C LEU A 230 0.05 -0.37 -15.50
N TRP A 231 0.67 0.30 -16.45
CA TRP A 231 -0.05 1.11 -17.43
C TRP A 231 -0.66 0.23 -18.51
N TRP A 232 0.14 -0.72 -18.98
CA TRP A 232 -0.19 -1.61 -20.07
C TRP A 232 -0.36 -3.04 -19.56
N GLN A 233 -0.72 -3.94 -20.47
CA GLN A 233 -0.56 -5.36 -20.21
C GLN A 233 0.89 -5.65 -19.83
N GLU A 234 1.06 -6.38 -18.74
CA GLU A 234 2.34 -6.86 -18.21
C GLU A 234 3.29 -7.34 -19.31
N SER A 235 4.53 -6.86 -19.23
CA SER A 235 5.56 -7.10 -20.22
C SER A 235 6.91 -7.38 -19.56
N ALA A 236 7.84 -7.95 -20.34
CA ALA A 236 9.21 -8.18 -19.89
C ALA A 236 9.94 -6.92 -19.42
N ARG A 237 9.46 -5.73 -19.85
CA ARG A 237 10.01 -4.43 -19.44
C ARG A 237 9.70 -4.14 -17.97
N ASP A 238 8.49 -4.43 -17.53
CA ASP A 238 8.02 -4.16 -16.17
C ASP A 238 8.80 -5.01 -15.15
N HIS A 239 9.03 -6.28 -15.50
CA HIS A 239 9.92 -7.16 -14.73
C HIS A 239 11.37 -6.66 -14.71
N GLY A 240 11.85 -6.13 -15.84
CA GLY A 240 13.20 -5.58 -15.92
C GLY A 240 13.38 -4.33 -15.06
N ASP A 241 12.41 -3.42 -15.06
CA ASP A 241 12.42 -2.24 -14.19
C ASP A 241 12.43 -2.64 -12.71
N ALA A 242 11.61 -3.63 -12.34
CA ALA A 242 11.60 -4.18 -10.99
C ALA A 242 12.97 -4.77 -10.59
N LEU A 243 13.54 -5.65 -11.42
CA LEU A 243 14.81 -6.32 -11.16
C LEU A 243 15.99 -5.34 -11.03
N LEU A 244 16.02 -4.30 -11.86
CA LEU A 244 17.04 -3.26 -11.82
C LEU A 244 16.89 -2.30 -10.62
N SER A 245 15.74 -2.31 -9.95
CA SER A 245 15.45 -1.52 -8.75
C SER A 245 16.01 -2.13 -7.46
N PHE A 246 16.33 -3.43 -7.46
CA PHE A 246 16.90 -4.10 -6.27
C PHE A 246 18.37 -3.71 -6.05
N LYS A 247 18.73 -3.48 -4.79
CA LYS A 247 20.12 -3.27 -4.35
C LYS A 247 20.97 -4.51 -4.63
N HIS A 248 20.43 -5.67 -4.23
CA HIS A 248 20.99 -6.98 -4.54
C HIS A 248 19.92 -7.79 -5.29
N PRO A 249 20.03 -7.91 -6.62
CA PRO A 249 19.06 -8.69 -7.41
C PRO A 249 19.05 -10.17 -7.01
N PRO A 250 17.91 -10.88 -7.14
CA PRO A 250 17.80 -12.27 -6.73
C PRO A 250 18.73 -13.17 -7.57
N THR A 251 19.23 -14.25 -6.95
CA THR A 251 19.96 -15.31 -7.65
C THR A 251 19.02 -16.08 -8.59
N VAL A 252 17.77 -16.30 -8.19
CA VAL A 252 16.76 -16.97 -9.02
C VAL A 252 15.53 -16.07 -9.15
N PHE A 253 15.18 -15.78 -10.39
CA PHE A 253 13.96 -15.10 -10.77
C PHE A 253 13.02 -16.08 -11.47
N VAL A 254 11.76 -16.17 -11.02
CA VAL A 254 10.74 -17.06 -11.58
C VAL A 254 9.59 -16.25 -12.16
N SER A 255 9.21 -16.50 -13.42
CA SER A 255 8.03 -15.90 -14.05
C SER A 255 7.50 -16.70 -15.24
N ASP A 256 6.30 -16.35 -15.72
CA ASP A 256 5.67 -16.96 -16.90
C ASP A 256 6.38 -16.63 -18.22
N ILE A 257 7.12 -15.52 -18.22
CA ILE A 257 7.81 -14.98 -19.41
C ILE A 257 9.33 -14.92 -19.21
N ALA A 258 9.88 -15.85 -18.43
CA ALA A 258 11.29 -15.91 -18.01
C ALA A 258 12.30 -15.68 -19.14
N GLY A 259 12.17 -16.37 -20.28
CA GLY A 259 13.07 -16.20 -21.43
C GLY A 259 12.99 -14.80 -22.07
N ARG A 260 11.80 -14.18 -22.07
CA ARG A 260 11.63 -12.80 -22.57
C ARG A 260 12.25 -11.78 -21.62
N VAL A 261 12.07 -11.98 -20.30
CA VAL A 261 12.66 -11.14 -19.26
C VAL A 261 14.18 -11.21 -19.33
N ALA A 262 14.74 -12.42 -19.41
CA ALA A 262 16.19 -12.62 -19.50
C ALA A 262 16.81 -11.81 -20.64
N ARG A 263 16.29 -12.01 -21.86
CA ARG A 263 16.75 -11.28 -23.04
C ARG A 263 16.56 -9.77 -22.92
N HIS A 264 15.40 -9.32 -22.44
CA HIS A 264 15.12 -7.89 -22.34
C HIS A 264 16.06 -7.20 -21.34
N VAL A 265 16.26 -7.79 -20.16
CA VAL A 265 17.12 -7.23 -19.13
C VAL A 265 18.58 -7.29 -19.57
N ASN A 266 19.05 -8.42 -20.10
CA ASN A 266 20.41 -8.52 -20.60
C ASN A 266 20.70 -7.52 -21.72
N ASN A 267 19.76 -7.30 -22.66
CA ASN A 267 19.93 -6.28 -23.68
C ASN A 267 20.04 -4.86 -23.09
N ARG A 268 19.39 -4.57 -21.97
CA ARG A 268 19.49 -3.28 -21.27
C ARG A 268 20.76 -3.12 -20.46
N THR A 269 21.42 -4.22 -20.10
CA THR A 269 22.60 -4.22 -19.25
C THR A 269 23.85 -4.72 -19.98
N ASN A 270 23.91 -4.60 -21.31
CA ASN A 270 25.04 -5.07 -22.13
C ASN A 270 25.44 -6.54 -21.85
N GLN A 271 24.44 -7.40 -21.66
CA GLN A 271 24.57 -8.82 -21.32
C GLN A 271 25.18 -9.12 -19.94
N CYS A 272 25.25 -8.17 -19.01
CA CYS A 272 25.87 -8.43 -17.69
C CYS A 272 24.92 -9.00 -16.61
N PHE A 273 23.60 -8.90 -16.74
CA PHE A 273 22.69 -9.15 -15.61
C PHE A 273 22.47 -10.64 -15.31
N PHE A 274 21.88 -11.37 -16.27
CA PHE A 274 21.58 -12.80 -16.19
C PHE A 274 22.75 -13.60 -16.74
N GLN A 275 23.73 -13.85 -15.88
CA GLN A 275 24.91 -14.66 -16.17
C GLN A 275 25.06 -15.75 -15.11
N PRO A 276 25.59 -16.95 -15.44
CA PRO A 276 26.05 -17.36 -16.76
C PRO A 276 24.91 -17.75 -17.73
N TYR A 277 25.24 -17.94 -19.01
CA TYR A 277 24.38 -18.56 -20.03
C TYR A 277 23.06 -17.86 -20.33
N ASP A 278 23.00 -16.52 -20.26
CA ASP A 278 21.75 -15.76 -20.43
C ASP A 278 20.70 -16.12 -19.34
N GLY A 279 21.16 -16.57 -18.18
CA GLY A 279 20.33 -16.95 -17.03
C GLY A 279 19.64 -18.31 -17.15
N ARG A 280 20.12 -19.18 -18.04
CA ARG A 280 19.75 -20.61 -18.09
C ARG A 280 20.55 -21.39 -17.05
N LEU A 281 20.03 -22.55 -16.64
CA LEU A 281 20.72 -23.41 -15.66
C LEU A 281 22.00 -24.04 -16.21
N CYS A 282 22.05 -24.30 -17.52
CA CYS A 282 23.18 -24.90 -18.22
C CYS A 282 23.48 -24.17 -19.54
N ALA A 283 24.66 -24.45 -20.10
CA ALA A 283 25.05 -23.95 -21.42
C ALA A 283 24.15 -24.51 -22.53
N ASN A 284 23.97 -23.73 -23.60
CA ASN A 284 23.15 -24.09 -24.74
C ASN A 284 23.85 -25.09 -25.67
N THR A 285 24.05 -26.33 -25.21
CA THR A 285 24.62 -27.41 -26.02
C THR A 285 23.55 -28.45 -26.34
N THR A 286 23.76 -29.19 -27.43
CA THR A 286 22.86 -30.27 -27.86
C THR A 286 22.73 -31.35 -26.78
N GLU A 287 23.82 -31.68 -26.07
CA GLU A 287 23.78 -32.69 -25.00
C GLU A 287 22.92 -32.22 -23.82
N HIS A 288 23.04 -30.96 -23.40
CA HIS A 288 22.22 -30.44 -22.29
C HIS A 288 20.75 -30.34 -22.66
N ILE A 289 20.42 -29.94 -23.89
CA ILE A 289 19.03 -29.88 -24.36
C ILE A 289 18.42 -31.28 -24.38
N GLN A 290 19.15 -32.26 -24.92
CA GLN A 290 18.69 -33.65 -24.97
C GLN A 290 18.55 -34.23 -23.57
N GLY A 291 19.55 -34.04 -22.70
CA GLY A 291 19.49 -34.48 -21.30
C GLY A 291 18.35 -33.82 -20.51
N ALA A 292 18.01 -32.55 -20.80
CA ALA A 292 16.85 -31.89 -20.22
C ALA A 292 15.52 -32.46 -20.72
N ALA A 293 15.43 -32.79 -22.02
CA ALA A 293 14.25 -33.42 -22.61
C ALA A 293 14.00 -34.84 -22.07
N GLU A 294 15.09 -35.61 -21.91
CA GLU A 294 15.09 -36.97 -21.36
C GLU A 294 14.98 -36.99 -19.83
N LYS A 295 14.99 -35.83 -19.16
CA LYS A 295 14.96 -35.65 -17.70
C LYS A 295 16.15 -36.29 -16.97
N LEU A 296 17.28 -36.42 -17.64
CA LEU A 296 18.54 -36.94 -17.09
C LEU A 296 19.43 -35.83 -16.52
N LEU A 297 19.16 -34.57 -16.86
CA LEU A 297 19.94 -33.41 -16.41
C LEU A 297 19.41 -32.87 -15.08
N GLU A 298 20.27 -32.84 -14.06
CA GLU A 298 19.98 -32.27 -12.73
C GLU A 298 21.03 -31.21 -12.36
N VAL A 299 20.56 -30.04 -11.92
CA VAL A 299 21.38 -28.92 -11.44
C VAL A 299 21.12 -28.71 -9.96
N ARG A 300 22.20 -28.71 -9.17
CA ARG A 300 22.13 -28.54 -7.71
C ARG A 300 22.65 -27.17 -7.30
N PHE A 301 21.90 -26.54 -6.40
CA PHE A 301 22.28 -25.28 -5.77
C PHE A 301 22.77 -25.55 -4.35
N PRO A 302 24.08 -25.36 -4.04
CA PRO A 302 24.61 -25.65 -2.70
C PRO A 302 23.93 -24.86 -1.57
N TRP A 303 23.46 -23.65 -1.85
CA TRP A 303 22.76 -22.78 -0.89
C TRP A 303 21.30 -23.18 -0.64
N VAL A 304 20.73 -24.09 -1.44
CA VAL A 304 19.35 -24.61 -1.27
C VAL A 304 19.31 -25.77 -0.29
N THR A 305 20.34 -26.62 -0.26
CA THR A 305 20.41 -27.84 0.56
C THR A 305 20.91 -27.61 1.98
N SER A 306 21.62 -26.51 2.23
CA SER A 306 21.95 -26.07 3.59
C SER A 306 20.67 -25.68 4.32
N VAL A 307 20.19 -26.58 5.19
CA VAL A 307 18.99 -26.46 6.03
C VAL A 307 18.88 -25.04 6.59
N GLY A 308 17.94 -24.27 6.03
CA GLY A 308 17.55 -22.93 6.48
C GLY A 308 18.62 -21.84 6.35
N PHE A 309 18.93 -21.36 5.14
CA PHE A 309 19.75 -20.14 4.91
C PHE A 309 20.90 -19.99 5.92
N SER A 310 21.64 -21.08 6.19
CA SER A 310 22.70 -21.04 7.19
C SER A 310 23.73 -20.02 6.70
N SER A 311 23.86 -18.99 7.52
CA SER A 311 24.52 -17.73 7.25
C SER A 311 26.00 -17.97 6.97
N ARG A 312 26.39 -18.21 5.71
CA ARG A 312 27.60 -17.57 5.20
C ARG A 312 27.20 -16.15 4.84
N THR A 313 27.05 -15.31 5.85
CA THR A 313 27.14 -13.87 5.65
C THR A 313 28.56 -13.66 5.16
N VAL A 314 28.71 -13.34 3.88
CA VAL A 314 29.98 -12.88 3.34
C VAL A 314 30.39 -11.71 4.21
N SER A 315 31.54 -11.83 4.89
CA SER A 315 32.06 -10.76 5.74
C SER A 315 32.13 -9.49 4.90
N ALA A 316 31.77 -8.34 5.48
CA ALA A 316 31.73 -7.05 4.76
C ALA A 316 33.04 -6.70 4.02
N ASN A 317 34.15 -7.36 4.38
CA ASN A 317 35.47 -7.22 3.79
C ASN A 317 35.72 -8.02 2.50
N GLU A 318 34.83 -8.95 2.11
CA GLU A 318 34.92 -9.75 0.87
C GLU A 318 33.98 -9.25 -0.24
N ALA A 319 33.23 -8.16 -0.01
CA ALA A 319 32.52 -7.43 -1.06
C ALA A 319 33.56 -6.71 -1.92
N THR A 320 34.23 -7.48 -2.78
CA THR A 320 35.23 -7.02 -3.74
C THR A 320 34.76 -5.77 -4.45
N ASN A 321 35.64 -4.77 -4.51
CA ASN A 321 35.59 -3.56 -5.32
C ASN A 321 35.47 -3.87 -6.83
N SER A 322 34.40 -4.54 -7.27
CA SER A 322 34.07 -4.65 -8.68
C SER A 322 33.28 -3.40 -9.08
N SER A 323 33.78 -2.65 -10.06
CA SER A 323 33.11 -1.46 -10.60
C SER A 323 31.74 -1.77 -11.22
N ASP A 324 31.49 -3.02 -11.61
CA ASP A 324 30.20 -3.49 -12.13
C ASP A 324 29.31 -4.09 -11.03
N ARG A 325 28.14 -3.45 -10.81
CA ARG A 325 27.11 -3.90 -9.85
C ARG A 325 26.63 -5.34 -10.14
N PHE A 326 26.68 -5.79 -11.39
CA PHE A 326 26.19 -7.10 -11.77
C PHE A 326 27.17 -8.23 -11.43
N SER A 327 28.45 -7.92 -11.19
CA SER A 327 29.43 -8.90 -10.72
C SER A 327 29.41 -9.10 -9.19
N SER A 328 28.67 -8.26 -8.46
CA SER A 328 28.56 -8.37 -7.00
C SER A 328 27.92 -9.69 -6.55
N LEU A 329 28.49 -10.28 -5.50
CA LEU A 329 27.96 -11.49 -4.87
C LEU A 329 26.65 -11.18 -4.14
N HIS A 330 25.65 -12.05 -4.29
CA HIS A 330 24.41 -11.93 -3.55
C HIS A 330 24.63 -12.32 -2.06
N PRO A 331 24.18 -11.49 -1.09
CA PRO A 331 24.59 -11.59 0.32
C PRO A 331 24.13 -12.87 1.04
N VAL A 332 23.13 -13.57 0.48
CA VAL A 332 22.61 -14.82 1.07
C VAL A 332 23.17 -16.07 0.40
N THR A 333 23.49 -16.00 -0.90
CA THR A 333 23.87 -17.18 -1.70
C THR A 333 25.35 -17.21 -2.02
N GLY A 334 26.07 -16.09 -1.83
CA GLY A 334 27.51 -15.98 -2.08
C GLY A 334 27.88 -16.14 -3.56
N THR A 335 26.94 -15.96 -4.49
CA THR A 335 27.17 -16.09 -5.93
C THR A 335 26.75 -14.84 -6.67
N SER A 336 27.45 -14.51 -7.75
CA SER A 336 27.07 -13.48 -8.72
C SER A 336 26.18 -14.05 -9.82
N ALA A 337 25.98 -15.38 -9.87
CA ALA A 337 25.14 -16.01 -10.87
C ALA A 337 23.66 -15.65 -10.68
N ARG A 338 22.97 -15.36 -11.79
CA ARG A 338 21.54 -15.01 -11.81
C ARG A 338 20.82 -15.79 -12.90
N PHE A 339 19.73 -16.45 -12.50
CA PHE A 339 18.94 -17.33 -13.34
C PHE A 339 17.52 -16.79 -13.52
N SER A 340 16.97 -16.93 -14.72
CA SER A 340 15.57 -16.61 -15.04
C SER A 340 14.88 -17.90 -15.48
N LEU A 341 13.95 -18.39 -14.65
CA LEU A 341 13.33 -19.71 -14.76
C LEU A 341 11.81 -19.61 -14.92
N TYR A 342 11.22 -20.58 -15.61
CA TYR A 342 9.77 -20.64 -15.81
C TYR A 342 9.04 -21.16 -14.58
N ASP A 343 7.91 -20.52 -14.26
CA ASP A 343 6.94 -21.07 -13.32
C ASP A 343 6.46 -22.46 -13.78
N ARG A 344 6.27 -23.37 -12.83
CA ARG A 344 5.80 -24.75 -12.99
C ARG A 344 4.56 -24.84 -13.88
N PHE A 345 3.62 -23.91 -13.76
CA PHE A 345 2.35 -23.94 -14.50
C PHE A 345 2.48 -23.50 -15.97
N HIS A 346 3.53 -22.74 -16.31
CA HIS A 346 3.66 -22.10 -17.64
C HIS A 346 4.78 -22.69 -18.52
N GLN A 347 5.31 -23.86 -18.16
CA GLN A 347 6.42 -24.53 -18.88
C GLN A 347 6.02 -25.17 -20.22
N LYS A 348 4.73 -25.38 -20.49
CA LYS A 348 4.26 -26.16 -21.66
C LYS A 348 4.26 -25.40 -23.00
N ASN A 349 4.34 -24.07 -22.98
CA ASN A 349 4.14 -23.23 -24.18
C ASN A 349 5.43 -22.75 -24.84
N GLN A 350 6.54 -23.49 -24.67
CA GLN A 350 7.86 -23.07 -25.16
C GLN A 350 8.03 -23.39 -26.65
N ARG A 351 8.37 -22.37 -27.45
CA ARG A 351 8.60 -22.53 -28.90
C ARG A 351 10.04 -22.88 -29.26
N ARG A 352 11.00 -22.66 -28.35
CA ARG A 352 12.43 -22.84 -28.61
C ARG A 352 13.01 -23.89 -27.69
N GLN A 353 13.89 -24.73 -28.21
CA GLN A 353 14.43 -25.88 -27.48
C GLN A 353 15.33 -25.47 -26.32
N GLU A 354 16.07 -24.36 -26.44
CA GLU A 354 16.93 -23.86 -25.38
C GLU A 354 16.17 -23.38 -24.13
N GLU A 355 14.86 -23.15 -24.22
CA GLU A 355 14.01 -22.76 -23.09
C GLU A 355 13.74 -23.92 -22.11
N LEU A 356 14.01 -25.17 -22.53
CA LEU A 356 13.99 -26.34 -21.64
C LEU A 356 15.01 -26.18 -20.50
N LEU A 357 16.13 -25.50 -20.76
CA LEU A 357 17.19 -25.21 -19.78
C LEU A 357 16.79 -24.16 -18.73
N ARG A 358 15.60 -23.55 -18.85
CA ARG A 358 15.00 -22.65 -17.85
C ARG A 358 13.92 -23.33 -17.00
N SER A 359 13.76 -24.64 -17.14
CA SER A 359 12.77 -25.40 -16.39
C SER A 359 13.19 -25.60 -14.95
N LEU A 360 12.29 -25.27 -14.00
CA LEU A 360 12.48 -25.60 -12.58
C LEU A 360 12.64 -27.11 -12.34
N LYS A 361 12.18 -27.97 -13.26
CA LYS A 361 12.30 -29.44 -13.13
C LYS A 361 13.76 -29.91 -13.12
N LEU A 362 14.67 -29.15 -13.73
CA LEU A 362 16.09 -29.45 -13.73
C LEU A 362 16.74 -29.20 -12.37
N ALA A 363 16.09 -28.46 -11.47
CA ALA A 363 16.59 -28.15 -10.14
C ALA A 363 15.59 -28.61 -9.06
N PRO A 364 15.48 -29.93 -8.77
CA PRO A 364 14.41 -30.50 -7.96
C PRO A 364 14.36 -29.93 -6.53
N HIS A 365 15.52 -29.69 -5.90
CA HIS A 365 15.58 -29.08 -4.56
C HIS A 365 15.06 -27.63 -4.56
N LEU A 366 15.42 -26.85 -5.57
CA LEU A 366 14.92 -25.48 -5.73
C LEU A 366 13.41 -25.50 -6.02
N ALA A 367 12.98 -26.40 -6.90
CA ALA A 367 11.58 -26.59 -7.19
C ALA A 367 10.82 -26.86 -5.90
N ALA A 368 11.27 -27.77 -5.03
CA ALA A 368 10.60 -28.08 -3.76
C ALA A 368 10.41 -26.87 -2.83
N LEU A 369 11.29 -25.87 -2.89
CA LEU A 369 11.15 -24.62 -2.14
C LEU A 369 10.21 -23.61 -2.79
N VAL A 370 10.11 -23.60 -4.12
CA VAL A 370 9.29 -22.65 -4.88
C VAL A 370 7.84 -23.08 -4.84
N ASN A 371 7.02 -22.28 -4.16
CA ASN A 371 5.57 -22.46 -4.12
C ASN A 371 4.86 -21.34 -4.91
N SER A 372 4.75 -21.51 -6.22
CA SER A 372 4.08 -20.54 -7.09
C SER A 372 2.57 -20.46 -6.89
N SER A 373 1.93 -21.50 -6.35
CA SER A 373 0.48 -21.47 -6.06
C SER A 373 0.07 -20.37 -5.09
N VAL A 374 1.00 -19.87 -4.26
CA VAL A 374 0.68 -18.78 -3.32
C VAL A 374 0.62 -17.43 -4.00
N ALA A 375 1.39 -17.21 -5.07
CA ALA A 375 1.26 -16.00 -5.88
C ALA A 375 -0.12 -15.95 -6.56
N GLU A 376 -0.59 -17.09 -7.08
CA GLU A 376 -1.95 -17.22 -7.62
C GLU A 376 -3.04 -17.02 -6.55
N GLN A 377 -2.82 -17.52 -5.33
CA GLN A 377 -3.74 -17.30 -4.22
C GLN A 377 -3.84 -15.82 -3.85
N LEU A 378 -2.71 -15.11 -3.78
CA LEU A 378 -2.68 -13.66 -3.54
C LEU A 378 -3.44 -12.91 -4.65
N ASN A 379 -3.27 -13.35 -5.91
CA ASN A 379 -4.03 -12.82 -7.03
C ASN A 379 -5.53 -13.11 -6.94
N ARG A 380 -5.92 -14.29 -6.44
CA ARG A 380 -7.32 -14.65 -6.19
C ARG A 380 -7.93 -13.79 -5.09
N GLU A 381 -7.21 -13.58 -3.99
CA GLU A 381 -7.64 -12.72 -2.89
C GLU A 381 -7.85 -11.29 -3.36
N LEU A 382 -6.89 -10.73 -4.08
CA LEU A 382 -7.04 -9.40 -4.70
C LEU A 382 -8.24 -9.36 -5.67
N SER A 383 -8.47 -10.44 -6.45
CA SER A 383 -9.57 -10.51 -7.41
C SER A 383 -10.95 -10.55 -6.73
N SER A 384 -11.03 -11.02 -5.48
CA SER A 384 -12.28 -10.94 -4.70
C SER A 384 -12.72 -9.50 -4.44
N SER A 385 -11.76 -8.57 -4.41
CA SER A 385 -11.99 -7.13 -4.22
C SER A 385 -12.02 -6.35 -5.54
N LYS A 386 -12.12 -7.05 -6.69
CA LYS A 386 -12.07 -6.46 -8.03
C LYS A 386 -13.08 -5.32 -8.18
N TYR A 387 -14.35 -5.56 -7.84
CA TYR A 387 -15.41 -4.56 -8.01
C TYR A 387 -15.05 -3.23 -7.33
N SER A 388 -14.58 -3.28 -6.08
CA SER A 388 -14.21 -2.09 -5.32
C SER A 388 -12.94 -1.43 -5.85
N LEU A 389 -11.91 -2.21 -6.23
CA LEU A 389 -10.62 -1.68 -6.70
C LEU A 389 -10.72 -1.03 -8.09
N CYS A 390 -11.49 -1.63 -9.00
CA CYS A 390 -11.65 -1.14 -10.37
C CYS A 390 -12.43 0.19 -10.46
N GLN A 391 -13.23 0.51 -9.44
CA GLN A 391 -14.02 1.75 -9.39
C GLN A 391 -13.32 2.88 -8.61
N MET A 392 -12.06 2.68 -8.20
CA MET A 392 -11.30 3.71 -7.50
C MET A 392 -10.66 4.70 -8.48
N LYS A 393 -10.47 5.93 -8.01
CA LYS A 393 -9.51 6.84 -8.65
C LYS A 393 -8.11 6.25 -8.53
N ASP A 394 -7.24 6.62 -9.46
CA ASP A 394 -5.87 6.12 -9.56
C ASP A 394 -5.08 6.24 -8.25
N GLU A 395 -5.19 7.34 -7.52
CA GLU A 395 -4.41 7.52 -6.31
C GLU A 395 -4.92 6.64 -5.16
N HIS A 396 -6.24 6.48 -5.05
CA HIS A 396 -6.86 5.60 -4.07
C HIS A 396 -6.55 4.13 -4.38
N TYR A 397 -6.53 3.77 -5.67
CA TYR A 397 -6.15 2.45 -6.12
C TYR A 397 -4.69 2.13 -5.73
N MET A 398 -3.76 3.03 -6.05
CA MET A 398 -2.35 2.91 -5.70
C MET A 398 -2.16 2.78 -4.18
N PHE A 399 -2.76 3.69 -3.41
CA PHE A 399 -2.67 3.69 -1.96
C PHE A 399 -3.20 2.38 -1.35
N SER A 400 -4.35 1.90 -1.83
CA SER A 400 -4.98 0.65 -1.38
C SER A 400 -4.11 -0.57 -1.65
N LEU A 401 -3.52 -0.67 -2.85
CA LEU A 401 -2.62 -1.77 -3.19
C LEU A 401 -1.38 -1.80 -2.27
N ARG A 402 -0.74 -0.64 -2.05
CA ARG A 402 0.43 -0.55 -1.16
C ARG A 402 0.07 -0.95 0.27
N LEU A 403 -1.07 -0.47 0.77
CA LEU A 403 -1.54 -0.82 2.10
C LEU A 403 -1.88 -2.31 2.21
N TYR A 404 -2.55 -2.87 1.20
CA TYR A 404 -2.91 -4.28 1.17
C TYR A 404 -1.67 -5.19 1.29
N PHE A 405 -0.67 -5.00 0.43
CA PHE A 405 0.54 -5.82 0.48
C PHE A 405 1.36 -5.57 1.75
N HIS A 406 1.35 -4.34 2.29
CA HIS A 406 1.96 -4.07 3.59
C HIS A 406 1.31 -4.89 4.71
N LEU A 407 -0.02 -4.88 4.80
CA LEU A 407 -0.76 -5.63 5.82
C LEU A 407 -0.59 -7.14 5.64
N HIS A 408 -0.57 -7.63 4.39
CA HIS A 408 -0.24 -9.02 4.06
C HIS A 408 1.14 -9.41 4.59
N ASN A 409 2.17 -8.64 4.24
CA ASN A 409 3.54 -8.86 4.70
C ASN A 409 3.66 -8.80 6.22
N LYS A 410 2.98 -7.85 6.86
CA LYS A 410 2.95 -7.70 8.31
C LYS A 410 2.36 -8.93 8.98
N ARG A 411 1.22 -9.46 8.49
CA ARG A 411 0.62 -10.70 9.02
C ARG A 411 1.59 -11.88 8.97
N ILE A 412 2.31 -12.05 7.86
CA ILE A 412 3.29 -13.13 7.70
C ILE A 412 4.48 -12.95 8.66
N ASN A 413 5.04 -11.74 8.72
CA ASN A 413 6.14 -11.39 9.63
C ASN A 413 5.76 -11.59 11.10
N ASP A 414 4.58 -11.09 11.50
CA ASP A 414 4.08 -11.20 12.88
C ASP A 414 3.85 -12.66 13.27
N LYS A 415 3.26 -13.46 12.37
CA LYS A 415 3.05 -14.90 12.60
C LYS A 415 4.39 -15.61 12.79
N TYR A 416 5.35 -15.38 11.90
CA TYR A 416 6.67 -16.01 11.98
C TYR A 416 7.45 -15.58 13.23
N THR A 417 7.43 -14.29 13.57
CA THR A 417 8.09 -13.75 14.76
C THR A 417 7.49 -14.33 16.03
N LYS A 418 6.16 -14.45 16.11
CA LYS A 418 5.49 -15.12 17.25
C LYS A 418 5.88 -16.58 17.37
N THR A 419 5.86 -17.34 16.28
CA THR A 419 6.27 -18.75 16.27
C THR A 419 7.71 -18.92 16.73
N LEU A 420 8.63 -18.09 16.22
CA LEU A 420 10.02 -18.12 16.65
C LEU A 420 10.18 -17.74 18.13
N ASN A 421 9.53 -16.68 18.60
CA ASN A 421 9.62 -16.26 20.00
C ASN A 421 9.09 -17.31 20.97
N MET A 422 8.07 -18.09 20.58
CA MET A 422 7.58 -19.21 21.39
C MET A 422 8.58 -20.38 21.43
N GLN A 423 9.34 -20.59 20.36
CA GLN A 423 10.33 -21.67 20.26
C GLN A 423 11.71 -21.26 20.81
N ALA A 424 12.00 -19.96 20.84
CA ALA A 424 13.27 -19.41 21.25
C ALA A 424 13.39 -19.34 22.78
N LYS A 425 14.47 -19.90 23.32
CA LYS A 425 14.88 -19.72 24.73
C LYS A 425 15.66 -18.42 24.97
N GLN A 426 15.89 -17.63 23.92
CA GLN A 426 16.72 -16.41 23.93
C GLN A 426 16.02 -15.27 23.20
N ALA A 427 16.33 -14.03 23.59
CA ALA A 427 15.80 -12.83 22.93
C ALA A 427 16.24 -12.77 21.46
N VAL A 428 15.26 -12.64 20.56
CA VAL A 428 15.48 -12.51 19.12
C VAL A 428 15.43 -11.04 18.72
N HIS A 429 16.33 -10.60 17.84
CA HIS A 429 16.38 -9.24 17.31
C HIS A 429 16.56 -9.24 15.79
N ILE A 430 16.29 -8.11 15.13
CA ILE A 430 16.52 -7.96 13.69
C ILE A 430 17.96 -7.50 13.49
N GLY A 431 18.79 -8.32 12.84
CA GLY A 431 20.17 -7.99 12.49
C GLY A 431 20.28 -7.06 11.27
N LEU A 432 21.52 -6.69 10.94
CA LEU A 432 21.86 -5.71 9.88
C LEU A 432 21.24 -5.99 8.50
N TYR A 433 21.06 -7.26 8.15
CA TYR A 433 20.49 -7.69 6.87
C TYR A 433 18.97 -7.86 6.90
N GLY A 434 18.29 -7.39 7.95
CA GLY A 434 16.84 -7.49 8.10
C GLY A 434 16.34 -8.88 8.49
N LYS A 435 17.24 -9.76 8.93
CA LYS A 435 16.93 -11.13 9.38
C LYS A 435 16.80 -11.17 10.90
N LEU A 436 15.87 -11.97 11.41
CA LEU A 436 15.79 -12.31 12.83
C LEU A 436 16.99 -13.19 13.22
N THR A 437 17.73 -12.75 14.22
CA THR A 437 18.92 -13.41 14.77
C THR A 437 18.81 -13.53 16.28
N PHE A 438 19.37 -14.61 16.84
CA PHE A 438 19.50 -14.76 18.29
C PHE A 438 20.59 -13.83 18.81
N ARG A 439 20.41 -13.26 20.00
CA ARG A 439 21.44 -12.46 20.67
C ARG A 439 22.56 -13.40 21.14
N SER A 440 23.75 -13.28 20.55
CA SER A 440 24.95 -13.95 21.06
C SER A 440 25.47 -13.20 22.28
N GLU A 441 25.61 -13.89 23.42
CA GLU A 441 26.37 -13.40 24.56
C GLU A 441 27.87 -13.39 24.18
N GLY A 442 28.39 -12.26 23.69
CA GLY A 442 29.83 -12.13 23.48
C GLY A 442 30.34 -11.16 22.41
N SER A 443 29.50 -10.52 21.57
CA SER A 443 29.98 -9.55 20.58
C SER A 443 29.61 -8.12 20.97
N ALA A 444 30.41 -7.55 21.86
CA ALA A 444 30.60 -6.10 21.93
C ALA A 444 31.67 -5.73 20.90
N THR A 445 31.26 -5.58 19.64
CA THR A 445 32.12 -4.96 18.62
C THR A 445 31.36 -3.80 17.99
N ALA A 446 31.99 -2.63 18.10
CA ALA A 446 31.49 -1.32 17.74
C ALA A 446 30.86 -1.31 16.34
N VAL A 447 29.63 -0.79 16.28
CA VAL A 447 29.01 -0.33 15.05
C VAL A 447 29.74 0.95 14.63
N PRO A 448 30.28 1.08 13.40
CA PRO A 448 30.74 2.36 12.92
C PRO A 448 29.53 3.27 12.73
N GLU A 449 29.62 4.41 13.39
CA GLU A 449 28.68 5.52 13.42
C GLU A 449 28.39 6.02 11.99
N VAL A 450 27.34 5.47 11.36
CA VAL A 450 26.71 6.14 10.23
C VAL A 450 25.96 7.32 10.82
N LEU A 451 26.46 8.53 10.54
CA LEU A 451 25.86 9.84 10.78
C LEU A 451 24.33 9.83 10.68
N THR A 452 23.69 9.44 11.77
CA THR A 452 22.40 9.97 12.15
C THR A 452 22.76 11.07 13.13
N SER A 453 22.49 12.32 12.76
CA SER A 453 22.58 13.44 13.69
C SER A 453 21.55 13.22 14.81
N SER A 454 21.93 12.43 15.79
CA SER A 454 21.19 12.22 17.02
C SER A 454 21.84 13.14 18.06
N ARG A 455 21.11 14.19 18.43
CA ARG A 455 21.41 14.92 19.66
C ARG A 455 21.31 13.92 20.81
N GLU A 456 22.34 13.87 21.64
CA GLU A 456 22.39 13.05 22.85
C GLU A 456 21.18 13.30 23.78
N PRO A 457 20.72 12.27 24.51
CA PRO A 457 19.55 12.38 25.37
C PRO A 457 19.93 13.09 26.68
N ARG A 458 19.52 14.36 26.83
CA ARG A 458 19.28 14.90 28.16
C ARG A 458 18.09 14.16 28.75
N THR A 459 18.27 13.63 29.95
CA THR A 459 17.24 12.99 30.78
C THR A 459 16.12 13.99 31.07
N ASP A 460 15.11 14.01 30.20
CA ASP A 460 13.83 14.68 30.44
C ASP A 460 12.81 13.64 30.93
N CYS A 461 12.22 13.91 32.09
CA CYS A 461 11.22 13.07 32.77
C CYS A 461 9.86 12.99 32.03
N TRP A 462 9.84 13.39 30.76
CA TRP A 462 8.71 13.33 29.83
C TRP A 462 9.05 12.64 28.51
N GLY A 463 10.18 11.92 28.45
CA GLY A 463 10.56 11.07 27.33
C GLY A 463 9.73 9.80 27.19
N GLN A 464 8.41 9.92 26.97
CA GLN A 464 7.64 8.89 26.28
C GLN A 464 7.43 9.32 24.83
N THR A 465 8.38 9.00 23.96
CA THR A 465 8.22 9.00 22.50
C THR A 465 7.31 7.87 21.99
N ASN A 466 6.49 7.32 22.88
CA ASN A 466 5.42 6.37 22.59
C ASN A 466 4.19 6.76 23.40
N ILE A 467 3.43 7.76 22.95
CA ILE A 467 1.98 7.68 23.16
C ILE A 467 1.47 6.62 22.18
N ARG A 468 1.77 5.35 22.50
CA ARG A 468 0.98 4.24 21.99
C ARG A 468 -0.40 4.40 22.59
N ALA A 469 -1.46 4.18 21.81
CA ALA A 469 -2.70 3.67 22.38
C ALA A 469 -2.33 2.35 23.08
N ARG A 470 -2.07 2.41 24.39
CA ARG A 470 -1.95 1.20 25.21
C ARG A 470 -3.35 0.61 25.28
N LYS A 471 -3.49 -0.60 24.77
CA LYS A 471 -4.59 -1.49 25.11
C LYS A 471 -4.30 -2.10 26.49
N GLU A 472 -4.18 -1.23 27.48
CA GLU A 472 -4.25 -1.53 28.91
C GLU A 472 -5.21 -0.47 29.44
N ILE A 473 -6.51 -0.68 29.18
CA ILE A 473 -7.46 -0.45 30.26
C ILE A 473 -6.96 -1.46 31.31
N PRO A 474 -6.51 -1.06 32.52
CA PRO A 474 -6.38 -2.02 33.60
C PRO A 474 -7.67 -2.83 33.56
N ASP A 475 -7.64 -4.15 33.71
CA ASP A 475 -8.86 -4.91 33.92
C ASP A 475 -9.61 -4.28 35.11
N PHE A 476 -10.41 -3.25 34.85
CA PHE A 476 -11.54 -2.86 35.63
C PHE A 476 -12.52 -3.95 35.27
N GLN A 477 -12.31 -5.11 35.89
CA GLN A 477 -13.45 -5.87 36.31
C GLN A 477 -14.31 -4.85 37.06
N LEU A 478 -15.38 -4.39 36.42
CA LEU A 478 -16.58 -3.99 37.12
C LEU A 478 -16.93 -5.21 37.96
N GLN A 479 -16.31 -5.30 39.14
CA GLN A 479 -16.99 -5.88 40.27
C GLN A 479 -18.25 -5.03 40.35
N ASN A 480 -19.36 -5.59 39.90
CA ASN A 480 -20.68 -5.09 40.15
C ASN A 480 -21.05 -5.55 41.57
N PRO A 481 -20.77 -4.81 42.65
CA PRO A 481 -21.85 -4.61 43.58
C PRO A 481 -22.84 -3.63 42.93
N PRO A 482 -24.15 -3.76 43.15
CA PRO A 482 -25.04 -2.62 42.96
C PRO A 482 -24.47 -1.47 43.79
N ASN A 483 -24.14 -0.35 43.14
CA ASN A 483 -23.74 0.85 43.86
C ASN A 483 -25.02 1.64 44.13
N PRO A 484 -25.61 1.54 45.34
CA PRO A 484 -26.91 2.17 45.64
C PRO A 484 -26.87 3.68 45.48
N GLN A 485 -25.69 4.30 45.52
CA GLN A 485 -25.52 5.72 45.25
C GLN A 485 -25.63 6.05 43.75
N LEU A 486 -25.14 5.18 42.86
CA LEU A 486 -25.27 5.37 41.43
C LEU A 486 -26.72 5.14 40.98
N ASP A 487 -27.36 4.10 41.52
CA ASP A 487 -28.78 3.80 41.28
C ASP A 487 -29.66 4.95 41.79
N HIS A 488 -29.34 5.51 42.96
CA HIS A 488 -30.02 6.70 43.47
C HIS A 488 -29.86 7.88 42.52
N VAL A 489 -28.66 8.18 42.00
CA VAL A 489 -28.37 9.35 41.16
C VAL A 489 -28.99 9.25 39.76
N LEU A 490 -29.12 8.05 39.21
CA LEU A 490 -29.71 7.80 37.90
C LEU A 490 -31.23 7.52 37.93
N ASP A 491 -31.86 7.61 39.11
CA ASP A 491 -33.30 7.40 39.29
C ASP A 491 -34.14 8.48 38.58
N GLU A 492 -34.79 8.09 37.47
CA GLU A 492 -35.70 8.95 36.67
C GLU A 492 -36.98 9.36 37.41
N THR A 493 -37.30 8.71 38.54
CA THR A 493 -38.51 9.03 39.31
C THR A 493 -38.32 10.19 40.29
N GLN A 494 -37.07 10.62 40.51
CA GLN A 494 -36.70 11.70 41.42
C GLN A 494 -36.54 13.04 40.71
N SER A 495 -36.50 14.15 41.47
CA SER A 495 -36.51 15.49 40.91
C SER A 495 -35.23 15.78 40.10
N PRO A 496 -35.33 16.17 38.81
CA PRO A 496 -34.17 16.48 37.97
C PRO A 496 -33.33 17.67 38.48
N GLU A 497 -33.95 18.57 39.25
CA GLU A 497 -33.31 19.79 39.78
C GLU A 497 -32.59 19.56 41.11
N GLU A 498 -32.65 18.35 41.67
CA GLU A 498 -31.96 18.01 42.90
C GLU A 498 -30.45 18.15 42.76
N ILE A 499 -29.82 18.80 43.73
CA ILE A 499 -28.37 18.98 43.77
C ILE A 499 -27.73 17.70 44.30
N ILE A 500 -26.95 17.04 43.45
CA ILE A 500 -26.28 15.78 43.78
C ILE A 500 -24.85 16.01 44.29
N GLY A 501 -24.21 17.11 43.89
CA GLY A 501 -22.88 17.45 44.38
C GLY A 501 -22.35 18.77 43.84
N ALA A 502 -21.11 19.10 44.20
CA ALA A 502 -20.42 20.27 43.69
C ALA A 502 -18.92 19.98 43.48
N VAL A 503 -18.35 20.57 42.44
CA VAL A 503 -16.92 20.52 42.13
C VAL A 503 -16.41 21.94 41.94
N GLY A 504 -15.64 22.44 42.90
CA GLY A 504 -15.21 23.84 42.92
C GLY A 504 -16.43 24.77 43.01
N THR A 505 -16.61 25.62 42.00
CA THR A 505 -17.75 26.56 41.89
C THR A 505 -18.94 26.00 41.09
N SER A 506 -18.80 24.81 40.51
CA SER A 506 -19.85 24.18 39.69
C SER A 506 -20.73 23.28 40.56
N VAL A 507 -22.04 23.49 40.47
CA VAL A 507 -23.06 22.67 41.13
C VAL A 507 -23.56 21.65 40.12
N LEU A 508 -23.59 20.37 40.50
CA LEU A 508 -24.07 19.25 39.68
C LEU A 508 -25.47 18.86 40.14
N LYS A 509 -26.44 18.96 39.23
CA LYS A 509 -27.80 18.49 39.42
C LYS A 509 -27.97 17.06 38.93
N ARG A 510 -29.06 16.43 39.34
CA ARG A 510 -29.47 15.10 38.87
C ARG A 510 -29.59 15.06 37.35
N LEU A 511 -30.22 16.07 36.76
CA LEU A 511 -30.36 16.20 35.31
C LEU A 511 -29.00 16.18 34.58
N ASP A 512 -27.97 16.82 35.14
CA ASP A 512 -26.63 16.85 34.54
C ASP A 512 -26.01 15.44 34.53
N LEU A 513 -26.19 14.68 35.61
CA LEU A 513 -25.62 13.34 35.77
C LEU A 513 -26.41 12.26 35.01
N MET A 514 -27.70 12.47 34.72
CA MET A 514 -28.47 11.60 33.83
C MET A 514 -27.86 11.49 32.43
N SER A 515 -27.14 12.54 31.98
CA SER A 515 -26.39 12.53 30.72
C SER A 515 -25.23 11.51 30.67
N LEU A 516 -24.83 10.95 31.83
CA LEU A 516 -23.77 9.91 31.91
C LEU A 516 -24.33 8.47 31.86
N GLY A 517 -25.58 8.27 32.25
CA GLY A 517 -26.18 6.94 32.42
C GLY A 517 -27.17 6.51 31.34
N LEU A 518 -27.78 7.48 30.65
CA LEU A 518 -28.75 7.24 29.57
C LEU A 518 -28.04 7.49 28.23
N ASN A 519 -28.54 6.93 27.11
CA ASN A 519 -28.00 7.15 25.75
C ASN A 519 -28.18 8.63 25.29
N GLN A 520 -27.61 9.57 26.03
CA GLN A 520 -27.73 11.01 25.88
C GLN A 520 -26.33 11.61 25.73
N GLU A 521 -26.27 12.82 25.16
CA GLU A 521 -25.00 13.54 25.05
C GLU A 521 -24.58 14.10 26.40
N VAL A 522 -23.32 13.85 26.78
CA VAL A 522 -22.77 14.35 28.05
C VAL A 522 -22.86 15.87 28.11
N GLU A 523 -23.43 16.37 29.19
CA GLU A 523 -23.64 17.79 29.44
C GLU A 523 -22.31 18.51 29.77
N ALA A 524 -22.20 19.78 29.37
CA ALA A 524 -20.97 20.56 29.43
C ALA A 524 -20.48 20.88 30.86
N THR A 525 -21.37 21.10 31.82
CA THR A 525 -21.09 21.23 33.26
C THR A 525 -20.40 19.99 33.80
N VAL A 526 -20.85 18.79 33.40
CA VAL A 526 -20.20 17.52 33.77
C VAL A 526 -18.76 17.45 33.21
N VAL A 527 -18.58 17.81 31.94
CA VAL A 527 -17.25 17.84 31.31
C VAL A 527 -16.31 18.82 32.02
N ASN A 528 -16.78 20.02 32.35
CA ASN A 528 -16.00 21.02 33.08
C ASN A 528 -15.63 20.53 34.49
N CYS A 529 -16.52 19.84 35.20
CA CYS A 529 -16.24 19.26 36.52
C CYS A 529 -15.13 18.20 36.43
N CYS A 530 -15.19 17.31 35.44
CA CYS A 530 -14.16 16.30 35.19
C CYS A 530 -12.78 16.93 34.90
N LEU A 531 -12.74 17.97 34.07
CA LEU A 531 -11.49 18.67 33.73
C LEU A 531 -10.92 19.46 34.92
N SER A 532 -11.78 19.98 35.80
CA SER A 532 -11.37 20.62 37.05
C SER A 532 -10.69 19.61 37.98
N GLN A 533 -11.29 18.42 38.16
CA GLN A 533 -10.67 17.34 38.93
C GLN A 533 -9.33 16.88 38.33
N LEU A 534 -9.23 16.78 37.00
CA LEU A 534 -7.98 16.46 36.32
C LEU A 534 -6.88 17.49 36.60
N SER A 535 -7.23 18.78 36.67
CA SER A 535 -6.28 19.84 37.00
C SER A 535 -5.79 19.71 38.46
N ILE A 536 -6.69 19.42 39.40
CA ILE A 536 -6.36 19.18 40.82
C ILE A 536 -5.41 17.97 40.98
N ILE A 537 -5.76 16.83 40.38
CA ILE A 537 -4.96 15.60 40.44
C ILE A 537 -3.58 15.80 39.79
N SER A 538 -3.52 16.57 38.71
CA SER A 538 -2.25 16.89 38.05
C SER A 538 -1.36 17.78 38.91
N GLY A 539 -1.95 18.75 39.61
CA GLY A 539 -1.25 19.59 40.59
C GLY A 539 -0.62 18.77 41.72
N GLN A 540 -1.33 17.76 42.23
CA GLN A 540 -0.79 16.82 43.24
C GLN A 540 0.42 16.02 42.72
N LYS A 541 0.52 15.83 41.40
CA LYS A 541 1.66 15.17 40.73
C LYS A 541 2.74 16.16 40.27
N GLY A 542 2.68 17.40 40.74
CA GLY A 542 3.63 18.47 40.43
C GLY A 542 3.56 18.97 38.99
N LYS A 543 2.40 18.85 38.32
CA LYS A 543 2.17 19.34 36.96
C LYS A 543 1.19 20.51 36.96
N ASP A 544 1.55 21.58 36.27
CA ASP A 544 0.72 22.78 36.15
C ASP A 544 -0.16 22.71 34.89
N VAL A 545 -1.37 22.18 35.06
CA VAL A 545 -2.36 21.95 34.01
C VAL A 545 -3.52 22.92 34.15
N HIS A 546 -3.86 23.61 33.07
CA HIS A 546 -5.00 24.51 33.01
C HIS A 546 -6.06 23.99 32.04
N ALA A 547 -7.29 23.79 32.48
CA ALA A 547 -8.41 23.46 31.61
C ALA A 547 -9.31 24.69 31.40
N VAL A 548 -9.53 25.06 30.15
CA VAL A 548 -10.42 26.17 29.77
C VAL A 548 -11.87 25.69 29.82
N ASN A 549 -12.77 26.54 30.31
CA ASN A 549 -14.19 26.23 30.40
C ASN A 549 -14.79 26.02 28.99
N SER A 550 -15.51 24.91 28.79
CA SER A 550 -16.12 24.56 27.49
C SER A 550 -17.11 25.59 26.96
N TYR A 551 -17.83 26.30 27.83
CA TYR A 551 -18.73 27.39 27.40
C TYR A 551 -17.94 28.56 26.82
N ALA A 552 -16.76 28.87 27.38
CA ALA A 552 -15.89 29.90 26.84
C ALA A 552 -15.32 29.48 25.47
N VAL A 553 -14.84 28.23 25.35
CA VAL A 553 -14.30 27.70 24.08
C VAL A 553 -15.36 27.72 22.96
N ALA A 554 -16.63 27.48 23.28
CA ALA A 554 -17.72 27.56 22.31
C ALA A 554 -17.89 28.97 21.71
N THR A 555 -17.58 30.03 22.46
CA THR A 555 -17.69 31.43 21.98
C THR A 555 -16.60 31.83 20.97
N TRP A 556 -15.52 31.05 20.86
CA TRP A 556 -14.43 31.35 19.92
C TRP A 556 -14.81 31.06 18.46
N GLN A 557 -15.88 30.31 18.24
CA GLN A 557 -16.37 29.95 16.91
C GLN A 557 -17.49 30.90 16.45
N PRO A 558 -17.79 30.95 15.14
CA PRO A 558 -18.94 31.68 14.64
C PRO A 558 -20.24 31.24 15.33
N PRO A 559 -21.16 32.16 15.65
CA PRO A 559 -21.16 33.57 15.22
C PRO A 559 -20.39 34.53 16.14
N LEU A 560 -20.02 34.11 17.36
CA LEU A 560 -19.53 35.00 18.40
C LEU A 560 -18.07 35.46 18.17
N ASN A 561 -17.22 34.58 17.63
CA ASN A 561 -15.81 34.89 17.29
C ASN A 561 -15.05 35.64 18.39
N CYS A 562 -15.31 35.33 19.66
CA CYS A 562 -14.64 35.97 20.79
C CYS A 562 -13.14 35.65 20.79
N ASP A 563 -12.32 36.61 21.23
CA ASP A 563 -10.87 36.46 21.30
C ASP A 563 -10.47 35.37 22.33
N PRO A 564 -9.83 34.26 21.90
CA PRO A 564 -9.41 33.17 22.78
C PRO A 564 -8.42 33.60 23.87
N PHE A 565 -7.63 34.66 23.64
CA PHE A 565 -6.64 35.13 24.61
C PHE A 565 -7.27 35.69 25.89
N LEU A 566 -8.53 36.15 25.84
CA LEU A 566 -9.26 36.65 27.00
C LEU A 566 -9.63 35.55 28.01
N SER A 567 -9.71 34.31 27.55
CA SER A 567 -10.04 33.15 28.39
C SER A 567 -8.81 32.40 28.92
N LEU A 568 -7.60 32.84 28.55
CA LEU A 568 -6.35 32.22 28.98
C LEU A 568 -5.78 32.92 30.21
N PRO A 569 -5.10 32.20 31.12
CA PRO A 569 -4.46 32.82 32.27
C PRO A 569 -3.22 33.61 31.82
N ALA A 570 -2.87 34.67 32.55
CA ALA A 570 -1.73 35.54 32.21
C ALA A 570 -0.38 34.79 32.15
N ASP A 571 -0.28 33.67 32.88
CA ASP A 571 0.87 32.77 32.92
C ASP A 571 0.73 31.57 31.96
N ALA A 572 -0.16 31.63 30.96
CA ALA A 572 -0.39 30.52 30.01
C ALA A 572 0.90 29.96 29.37
N SER A 573 1.92 30.80 29.17
CA SER A 573 3.20 30.38 28.59
C SER A 573 4.07 29.52 29.52
N SER A 574 3.87 29.60 30.85
CA SER A 574 4.63 28.82 31.84
C SER A 574 3.94 27.51 32.24
N LYS A 575 2.68 27.31 31.84
CA LYS A 575 1.91 26.07 32.06
C LYS A 575 2.58 24.86 31.39
N ASP A 576 2.47 23.71 32.04
CA ASP A 576 2.91 22.44 31.44
C ASP A 576 1.94 21.98 30.35
N CYS A 577 0.64 22.26 30.53
CA CYS A 577 -0.42 21.81 29.66
C CYS A 577 -1.64 22.74 29.75
N ILE A 578 -2.24 23.06 28.61
CA ILE A 578 -3.51 23.77 28.51
C ILE A 578 -4.50 22.93 27.71
N ILE A 579 -5.68 22.66 28.29
CA ILE A 579 -6.71 21.80 27.73
C ILE A 579 -7.89 22.65 27.25
N PHE A 580 -8.33 22.43 26.01
CA PHE A 580 -9.49 23.07 25.40
C PHE A 580 -10.55 22.00 25.05
N PRO A 581 -11.67 21.94 25.78
CA PRO A 581 -12.81 21.12 25.40
C PRO A 581 -13.64 21.82 24.32
N LEU A 582 -13.78 21.19 23.15
CA LEU A 582 -14.60 21.64 22.03
C LEU A 582 -15.79 20.70 21.85
N CYS A 583 -17.01 21.25 21.82
CA CYS A 583 -18.18 20.52 21.36
C CYS A 583 -18.61 21.08 20.00
N LYS A 584 -18.61 20.25 18.95
CA LYS A 584 -19.09 20.64 17.62
C LYS A 584 -19.96 19.54 17.03
N SER A 585 -21.18 19.89 16.63
CA SER A 585 -22.15 18.97 16.02
C SER A 585 -22.35 17.72 16.88
N SER A 586 -22.70 17.90 18.15
CA SER A 586 -22.99 16.79 19.07
C SER A 586 -21.81 15.86 19.38
N HIS A 587 -20.59 16.38 19.25
CA HIS A 587 -19.38 15.58 19.46
C HIS A 587 -18.31 16.36 20.23
N TRP A 588 -17.89 15.80 21.35
CA TRP A 588 -16.80 16.32 22.18
C TRP A 588 -15.43 15.98 21.57
N THR A 589 -14.54 16.98 21.54
CA THR A 589 -13.14 16.90 21.11
C THR A 589 -12.32 17.66 22.12
N VAL A 590 -11.12 17.18 22.46
CA VAL A 590 -10.25 17.83 23.44
C VAL A 590 -8.96 18.23 22.76
N CYS A 591 -8.65 19.52 22.68
CA CYS A 591 -7.35 20.00 22.23
C CYS A 591 -6.43 20.21 23.44
N VAL A 592 -5.15 19.89 23.29
CA VAL A 592 -4.14 19.96 24.35
C VAL A 592 -2.94 20.74 23.84
N LEU A 593 -2.76 21.96 24.30
CA LEU A 593 -1.58 22.77 24.04
C LEU A 593 -0.51 22.49 25.09
N LEU A 594 0.73 22.30 24.64
CA LEU A 594 1.92 22.16 25.47
C LEU A 594 2.80 23.39 25.23
N PRO A 595 2.63 24.48 26.00
CA PRO A 595 3.27 25.77 25.73
C PRO A 595 4.80 25.68 25.67
N LYS A 596 5.41 24.97 26.62
CA LYS A 596 6.87 24.75 26.71
C LYS A 596 7.44 24.01 25.49
N LEU A 597 6.63 23.15 24.87
CA LEU A 597 7.02 22.36 23.70
C LEU A 597 6.57 22.98 22.38
N LYS A 598 5.78 24.06 22.42
CA LYS A 598 5.15 24.70 21.26
C LYS A 598 4.39 23.71 20.37
N ARG A 599 3.67 22.77 20.99
CA ARG A 599 2.89 21.73 20.30
C ARG A 599 1.43 21.79 20.67
N ILE A 600 0.57 21.52 19.71
CA ILE A 600 -0.87 21.36 19.96
C ILE A 600 -1.26 19.95 19.56
N HIS A 601 -1.88 19.23 20.49
CA HIS A 601 -2.51 17.96 20.22
C HIS A 601 -4.01 18.11 20.10
N ILE A 602 -4.65 17.34 19.23
CA ILE A 602 -6.11 17.28 19.15
C ILE A 602 -6.51 15.85 19.46
N LEU A 603 -7.43 15.66 20.39
CA LEU A 603 -7.91 14.36 20.86
C LEU A 603 -9.38 14.22 20.43
N ARG A 604 -9.66 13.31 19.50
CA ARG A 604 -11.04 13.05 19.05
C ARG A 604 -11.42 11.61 19.30
N MET A 605 -12.54 11.40 19.97
CA MET A 605 -13.03 10.07 20.35
C MET A 605 -14.10 9.58 19.40
N PHE A 606 -13.87 8.49 18.67
CA PHE A 606 -14.87 7.91 17.77
C PHE A 606 -15.38 6.58 18.32
N LEU A 607 -16.70 6.37 18.24
CA LEU A 607 -17.33 5.07 18.44
C LEU A 607 -17.36 4.30 17.11
N HIS A 608 -16.60 3.20 17.04
CA HIS A 608 -16.68 2.23 15.96
C HIS A 608 -16.77 0.84 16.57
N SER A 609 -17.85 0.12 16.28
CA SER A 609 -17.98 -1.31 16.64
C SER A 609 -17.88 -1.60 18.15
N GLN A 610 -18.66 -0.88 18.98
CA GLN A 610 -18.65 -1.02 20.46
C GLN A 610 -17.29 -0.77 21.15
N HIS A 611 -16.31 -0.18 20.44
CA HIS A 611 -15.02 0.18 20.99
C HIS A 611 -14.77 1.69 20.86
N LEU A 612 -14.26 2.28 21.94
CA LEU A 612 -13.94 3.69 22.08
C LEU A 612 -12.51 3.94 21.58
N TRP A 613 -12.34 4.77 20.55
CA TRP A 613 -11.03 5.07 19.95
C TRP A 613 -10.65 6.53 20.15
N ILE A 614 -9.54 6.81 20.85
CA ILE A 614 -8.98 8.17 21.01
C ILE A 614 -7.94 8.41 19.90
N ALA A 615 -8.21 9.35 18.99
CA ALA A 615 -7.25 9.81 17.98
C ALA A 615 -6.47 11.01 18.49
N VAL A 616 -5.13 10.93 18.53
CA VAL A 616 -4.22 12.02 18.92
C VAL A 616 -3.55 12.61 17.69
N TYR A 617 -3.89 13.84 17.34
CA TYR A 617 -3.21 14.64 16.31
C TYR A 617 -2.10 15.46 16.97
N SER A 618 -1.02 15.80 16.27
CA SER A 618 0.04 16.71 16.77
C SER A 618 0.36 17.73 15.68
N CYS A 619 0.22 19.02 15.98
CA CYS A 619 0.64 20.15 15.15
C CYS A 619 1.93 20.76 15.71
#